data_AF-A0A9X1SFU4-F1
#
_entry.id   AF-A0A9X1SFU4-F1
#
_cell.length_a   1.000
_cell.length_b   1.000
_cell.length_c   1.000
_cell.angle_alpha   90.00
_cell.angle_beta   90.00
_cell.angle_gamma   90.00
#
_symmetry.space_group_name_H-M   'P 1'
#
loop_
_entity.id
_entity.type
_entity.pdbx_description
1 polymer ?
#
loop_
_entity_poly.entity_id
_entity_poly.type
_entity_poly.pdbx_seq_one_letter_code
_entity_poly.pdbx_strand_id
1 'polypeptide(L)'
;MDLVPTTDATFLTTVARWIDADGEVFIVVRYPNQGGATSYEHFTTPTSFTDRLRDLRPATSVVILRGFHLPLRGVVDDVFISQAIEQIPDGTEWVVVGQTPVQYGTASWLPDTNGDTHVELEEALRDPGYFGKPVIAGLLPSWWESDCDTIISAFVPNEDGSIEPAAY
;
A
#
# COMPACT_ATOMS: atom_id res chain seq x y z
N MET A 1 20.03 10.64 7.05
CA MET A 1 19.35 9.35 6.79
C MET A 1 19.93 8.87 5.48
N ASP A 2 20.60 7.72 5.50
CA ASP A 2 21.19 7.17 4.28
C ASP A 2 20.06 6.65 3.41
N LEU A 3 20.06 7.02 2.14
CA LEU A 3 19.06 6.54 1.19
C LEU A 3 19.36 5.07 0.88
N VAL A 4 18.33 4.23 0.92
CA VAL A 4 18.43 2.80 0.61
C VAL A 4 17.78 2.56 -0.76
N PRO A 5 18.47 1.95 -1.74
CA PRO A 5 17.85 1.58 -3.01
C PRO A 5 16.96 0.35 -2.82
N THR A 6 15.86 0.25 -3.57
CA THR A 6 14.98 -0.95 -3.57
C THR A 6 15.68 -2.22 -4.06
N THR A 7 16.84 -2.08 -4.69
CA THR A 7 17.72 -3.19 -5.13
C THR A 7 18.71 -3.62 -4.04
N ASP A 8 18.73 -2.97 -2.87
CA ASP A 8 19.61 -3.37 -1.78
C ASP A 8 19.27 -4.78 -1.27
N ALA A 9 20.30 -5.62 -1.12
CA ALA A 9 20.12 -7.01 -0.73
C ALA A 9 19.59 -7.15 0.70
N THR A 10 19.97 -6.24 1.61
CA THR A 10 19.52 -6.26 3.01
C THR A 10 18.06 -5.86 3.10
N PHE A 11 17.65 -4.83 2.34
CA PHE A 11 16.25 -4.43 2.20
C PHE A 11 15.39 -5.59 1.69
N LEU A 12 15.73 -6.17 0.54
CA LEU A 12 14.97 -7.27 -0.06
C LEU A 12 14.90 -8.51 0.85
N THR A 13 16.02 -8.87 1.49
CA THR A 13 16.06 -9.99 2.44
C THR A 13 15.19 -9.73 3.67
N THR A 14 15.16 -8.48 4.15
CA THR A 14 14.34 -8.08 5.28
C THR A 14 12.86 -8.20 4.97
N VAL A 15 12.41 -7.66 3.82
CA VAL A 15 11.01 -7.77 3.39
C VAL A 15 10.61 -9.22 3.16
N ALA A 16 11.44 -10.01 2.49
CA ALA A 16 11.17 -11.44 2.28
C ALA A 16 10.98 -12.19 3.60
N ARG A 17 11.85 -11.95 4.58
CA ARG A 17 11.73 -12.53 5.91
C ARG A 17 10.45 -12.09 6.63
N TRP A 18 10.02 -10.85 6.48
CA TRP A 18 8.78 -10.36 7.07
C TRP A 18 7.55 -11.04 6.45
N ILE A 19 7.53 -11.17 5.12
CA ILE A 19 6.46 -11.92 4.43
C ILE A 19 6.45 -13.38 4.90
N ASP A 20 7.60 -14.04 5.00
CA ASP A 20 7.68 -15.44 5.46
C ASP A 20 7.22 -15.61 6.92
N ALA A 21 7.53 -14.64 7.79
CA ALA A 21 7.22 -14.71 9.22
C ALA A 21 5.76 -14.32 9.54
N ASP A 22 5.26 -13.27 8.91
CA ASP A 22 3.98 -12.64 9.26
C ASP A 22 2.89 -12.90 8.20
N GLY A 23 3.26 -13.50 7.06
CA GLY A 23 2.37 -13.88 5.96
C GLY A 23 2.15 -12.78 4.91
N GLU A 24 2.37 -11.51 5.27
CA GLU A 24 2.29 -10.38 4.36
C GLU A 24 3.02 -9.14 4.88
N VAL A 25 3.23 -8.17 3.99
CA VAL A 25 3.62 -6.79 4.32
C VAL A 25 2.66 -5.81 3.67
N PHE A 26 2.41 -4.68 4.35
CA PHE A 26 1.69 -3.55 3.79
C PHE A 26 2.71 -2.54 3.25
N ILE A 27 2.43 -1.96 2.08
CA ILE A 27 3.34 -1.00 1.45
C ILE A 27 2.62 0.29 1.07
N VAL A 28 3.36 1.38 1.21
CA VAL A 28 2.95 2.71 0.77
C VAL A 28 3.90 3.14 -0.33
N VAL A 29 3.38 3.38 -1.52
CA VAL A 29 4.13 3.78 -2.72
C VAL A 29 3.89 5.26 -2.95
N ARG A 30 4.93 6.09 -2.83
CA ARG A 30 4.85 7.54 -3.04
C ARG A 30 5.49 7.91 -4.37
N TYR A 31 4.70 8.45 -5.29
CA TYR A 31 5.17 8.76 -6.62
C TYR A 31 5.75 10.18 -6.69
N PRO A 32 6.95 10.36 -7.26
CA PRO A 32 7.58 11.66 -7.37
C PRO A 32 6.83 12.55 -8.37
N ASN A 33 6.80 13.86 -8.11
CA ASN A 33 6.22 14.88 -9.00
C ASN A 33 4.74 14.66 -9.37
N GLN A 34 3.98 13.96 -8.52
CA GLN A 34 2.55 13.71 -8.73
C GLN A 34 1.68 14.32 -7.61
N GLY A 35 2.16 15.38 -6.96
CA GLY A 35 1.38 16.17 -6.00
C GLY A 35 0.93 15.37 -4.79
N GLY A 36 1.80 14.54 -4.23
CA GLY A 36 1.51 13.68 -3.09
C GLY A 36 0.81 12.37 -3.42
N ALA A 37 0.63 12.03 -4.71
CA ALA A 37 0.00 10.79 -5.12
C ALA A 37 0.67 9.59 -4.46
N THR A 38 -0.15 8.80 -3.78
CA THR A 38 0.25 7.64 -3.01
C THR A 38 -0.63 6.46 -3.40
N SER A 39 -0.05 5.26 -3.47
CA SER A 39 -0.80 4.01 -3.58
C SER A 39 -0.55 3.12 -2.37
N TYR A 40 -1.59 2.40 -1.96
CA TYR A 40 -1.55 1.42 -0.89
C TYR A 40 -1.67 0.01 -1.45
N GLU A 41 -0.72 -0.86 -1.11
CA GLU A 41 -0.67 -2.22 -1.61
C GLU A 41 -0.28 -3.20 -0.48
N HIS A 42 -0.50 -4.48 -0.70
CA HIS A 42 -0.06 -5.53 0.22
C HIS A 42 0.53 -6.69 -0.57
N PHE A 43 1.51 -7.37 0.02
CA PHE A 43 2.22 -8.47 -0.63
C PHE A 43 2.33 -9.67 0.28
N THR A 44 1.87 -10.82 -0.22
CA THR A 44 1.92 -12.12 0.48
C THR A 44 3.06 -13.01 -0.02
N THR A 45 3.79 -12.59 -1.05
CA THR A 45 4.95 -13.35 -1.56
C THR A 45 6.12 -12.41 -1.89
N PRO A 46 7.38 -12.83 -1.62
CA PRO A 46 8.55 -12.04 -2.00
C PRO A 46 8.67 -11.82 -3.52
N THR A 47 8.21 -12.78 -4.32
CA THR A 47 8.23 -12.69 -5.79
C THR A 47 7.32 -11.59 -6.30
N SER A 48 6.05 -11.57 -5.89
CA SER A 48 5.11 -10.52 -6.32
C SER A 48 5.56 -9.13 -5.86
N PHE A 49 6.15 -9.03 -4.66
CA PHE A 49 6.74 -7.78 -4.18
C PHE A 49 7.89 -7.31 -5.08
N THR A 50 8.85 -8.19 -5.38
CA THR A 50 10.00 -7.84 -6.21
C THR A 50 9.61 -7.51 -7.65
N ASP A 51 8.61 -8.23 -8.20
CA ASP A 51 8.07 -7.93 -9.53
C ASP A 51 7.42 -6.54 -9.54
N ARG A 52 6.62 -6.20 -8.52
CA ARG A 52 6.05 -4.85 -8.39
C ARG A 52 7.10 -3.76 -8.37
N LEU A 53 8.20 -3.95 -7.62
CA LEU A 53 9.29 -2.96 -7.55
C LEU A 53 9.91 -2.66 -8.92
N ARG A 54 9.93 -3.62 -9.85
CA ARG A 54 10.46 -3.42 -11.22
C ARG A 54 9.51 -2.59 -12.10
N ASP A 55 8.23 -2.57 -11.77
CA ASP A 55 7.22 -1.79 -12.50
C ASP A 55 7.14 -0.33 -12.01
N LEU A 56 7.77 -0.02 -10.86
CA LEU A 56 7.79 1.33 -10.30
C LEU A 56 8.77 2.22 -11.07
N ARG A 57 8.41 3.50 -11.18
CA ARG A 57 9.26 4.50 -11.83
C ARG A 57 10.46 4.86 -10.94
N PRO A 58 11.59 5.29 -11.52
CA PRO A 58 12.69 5.88 -10.77
C PRO A 58 12.25 6.96 -9.79
N ALA A 59 12.98 7.07 -8.69
CA ALA A 59 12.73 7.98 -7.57
C ALA A 59 11.39 7.77 -6.83
N THR A 60 10.65 6.70 -7.12
CA THR A 60 9.51 6.28 -6.30
C THR A 60 10.01 5.88 -4.92
N SER A 61 9.39 6.44 -3.87
CA SER A 61 9.65 6.03 -2.49
C SER A 61 8.66 4.94 -2.11
N VAL A 62 9.17 3.87 -1.51
CA VAL A 62 8.38 2.77 -0.97
C VAL A 62 8.64 2.65 0.52
N VAL A 63 7.57 2.66 1.31
CA VAL A 63 7.60 2.40 2.76
C VAL A 63 6.96 1.04 3.00
N ILE A 64 7.67 0.17 3.69
CA ILE A 64 7.21 -1.19 4.01
C ILE A 64 6.89 -1.25 5.50
N LEU A 65 5.68 -1.68 5.82
CA LEU A 65 5.19 -1.85 7.18
C LEU A 65 5.04 -3.33 7.49
N ARG A 66 5.77 -3.78 8.52
CA ARG A 66 5.75 -5.15 9.02
C ARG A 66 4.54 -5.39 9.91
N GLY A 67 3.90 -6.55 9.76
CA GLY A 67 2.83 -7.01 10.68
C GLY A 67 1.59 -6.11 10.68
N PHE A 68 1.49 -5.21 9.69
CA PHE A 68 0.33 -4.37 9.52
C PHE A 68 -0.65 -5.07 8.60
N HIS A 69 -1.74 -5.55 9.20
CA HIS A 69 -2.79 -6.28 8.51
C HIS A 69 -4.07 -5.45 8.54
N LEU A 70 -4.65 -5.20 7.37
CA LEU A 70 -5.99 -4.64 7.27
C LEU A 70 -7.00 -5.73 7.72
N PRO A 71 -7.72 -5.52 8.84
CA PRO A 71 -8.47 -6.58 9.51
C PRO A 71 -9.78 -6.95 8.79
N LEU A 72 -10.39 -6.00 8.09
CA LEU A 72 -11.62 -6.25 7.33
C LEU A 72 -11.23 -6.84 5.98
N ARG A 73 -11.65 -8.07 5.71
CA ARG A 73 -11.38 -8.76 4.43
C ARG A 73 -12.63 -9.43 3.93
N GLY A 74 -12.99 -9.19 2.68
CA GLY A 74 -14.21 -9.76 2.13
C GLY A 74 -14.60 -9.16 0.79
N VAL A 75 -15.72 -9.65 0.26
CA VAL A 75 -16.38 -9.02 -0.87
C VAL A 75 -17.22 -7.87 -0.34
N VAL A 76 -17.13 -6.70 -0.97
CA VAL A 76 -17.92 -5.54 -0.55
C VAL A 76 -19.39 -5.78 -0.86
N ASP A 77 -20.20 -5.91 0.18
CA ASP A 77 -21.65 -5.92 0.16
C ASP A 77 -22.17 -5.04 1.31
N ASP A 78 -23.49 -4.95 1.48
CA ASP A 78 -24.07 -4.15 2.57
C ASP A 78 -23.65 -4.65 3.97
N VAL A 79 -23.33 -5.93 4.13
CA VAL A 79 -22.85 -6.49 5.40
C VAL A 79 -21.42 -6.05 5.66
N PHE A 80 -20.54 -6.13 4.67
CA PHE A 80 -19.16 -5.64 4.74
C PHE A 80 -19.13 -4.14 5.04
N ILE A 81 -19.96 -3.33 4.36
CA ILE A 81 -20.07 -1.89 4.61
C ILE A 81 -20.47 -1.62 6.05
N SER A 82 -21.51 -2.30 6.54
CA SER A 82 -21.97 -2.15 7.93
C SER A 82 -20.87 -2.50 8.93
N GLN A 83 -20.13 -3.59 8.69
CA GLN A 83 -18.99 -4.01 9.52
C GLN A 83 -17.85 -3.00 9.48
N ALA A 84 -17.57 -2.41 8.33
CA ALA A 84 -16.53 -1.41 8.17
C ALA A 84 -16.84 -0.15 8.97
N ILE A 85 -18.07 0.36 8.86
CA ILE A 85 -18.56 1.53 9.62
C ILE A 85 -18.54 1.25 11.14
N GLU A 86 -18.86 0.02 11.57
CA GLU A 86 -18.84 -0.35 12.98
C GLU A 86 -17.41 -0.44 13.55
N GLN A 87 -16.45 -0.96 12.78
CA GLN A 87 -15.09 -1.24 13.26
C GLN A 87 -14.11 -0.09 13.11
N ILE A 88 -14.28 0.77 12.10
CA ILE A 88 -13.44 1.94 11.85
C ILE A 88 -14.09 3.12 12.55
N PRO A 89 -13.45 3.79 13.54
CA PRO A 89 -14.02 4.96 14.18
C PRO A 89 -14.13 6.15 13.21
N ASP A 90 -15.24 6.89 13.27
CA ASP A 90 -15.43 8.12 12.50
C ASP A 90 -14.36 9.16 12.87
N GLY A 91 -13.87 9.91 11.88
CA GLY A 91 -12.79 10.88 12.04
C GLY A 91 -11.39 10.26 12.15
N THR A 92 -11.22 8.97 11.85
CA THR A 92 -9.92 8.29 11.81
C THR A 92 -9.56 7.91 10.38
N GLU A 93 -8.31 8.19 9.99
CA GLU A 93 -7.83 7.82 8.65
C GLU A 93 -7.96 6.32 8.40
N TRP A 94 -8.59 5.98 7.28
CA TRP A 94 -8.84 4.62 6.85
C TRP A 94 -8.30 4.39 5.43
N VAL A 95 -8.11 3.13 5.08
CA VAL A 95 -7.70 2.73 3.73
C VAL A 95 -8.46 1.47 3.29
N VAL A 96 -8.82 1.44 2.01
CA VAL A 96 -9.39 0.28 1.32
C VAL A 96 -8.47 -0.07 0.15
N VAL A 97 -8.07 -1.34 0.06
CA VAL A 97 -7.24 -1.87 -1.03
C VAL A 97 -7.99 -3.00 -1.71
N GLY A 98 -8.27 -2.83 -2.99
CA GLY A 98 -8.86 -3.85 -3.85
C GLY A 98 -7.91 -5.04 -4.03
N GLN A 99 -8.50 -6.23 -4.15
CA GLN A 99 -7.76 -7.49 -4.35
C GLN A 99 -7.79 -7.97 -5.80
N THR A 100 -8.51 -7.26 -6.67
CA THR A 100 -8.60 -7.54 -8.10
C THR A 100 -7.99 -6.38 -8.87
N PRO A 101 -6.95 -6.61 -9.69
CA PRO A 101 -6.37 -5.55 -10.49
C PRO A 101 -7.39 -4.98 -11.47
N VAL A 102 -7.39 -3.65 -11.60
CA VAL A 102 -8.06 -2.95 -12.70
C VAL A 102 -7.06 -2.79 -13.85
N GLN A 103 -7.54 -2.88 -15.08
CA GLN A 103 -6.72 -2.76 -16.27
C GLN A 103 -7.18 -1.59 -17.13
N TYR A 104 -6.24 -0.75 -17.56
CA TYR A 104 -6.46 0.29 -18.56
C TYR A 104 -5.32 0.28 -19.58
N GLY A 105 -5.63 -0.18 -20.80
CA GLY A 105 -4.60 -0.43 -21.81
C GLY A 105 -3.61 -1.50 -21.35
N THR A 106 -2.32 -1.14 -21.31
CA THR A 106 -1.23 -2.01 -20.80
C THR A 106 -0.95 -1.81 -19.32
N ALA A 107 -1.61 -0.86 -18.65
CA ALA A 107 -1.44 -0.61 -17.22
C ALA A 107 -2.40 -1.48 -16.41
N SER A 108 -1.91 -2.01 -15.29
CA SER A 108 -2.67 -2.77 -14.31
C SER A 108 -2.26 -2.36 -12.90
N TRP A 109 -3.22 -2.11 -12.02
CA TRP A 109 -2.97 -1.78 -10.61
C TRP A 109 -4.09 -2.28 -9.72
N LEU A 110 -3.81 -2.44 -8.42
CA LEU A 110 -4.87 -2.66 -7.43
C LEU A 110 -5.52 -1.31 -7.13
N PRO A 111 -6.86 -1.18 -7.23
CA PRO A 111 -7.51 0.07 -6.87
C PRO A 111 -7.41 0.26 -5.35
N ASP A 112 -7.07 1.47 -4.93
CA ASP A 112 -7.00 1.86 -3.54
C ASP A 112 -7.66 3.22 -3.29
N THR A 113 -8.12 3.44 -2.07
CA THR A 113 -8.75 4.70 -1.64
C THR A 113 -8.63 4.86 -0.13
N ASN A 114 -8.67 6.10 0.34
CA ASN A 114 -8.60 6.47 1.75
C ASN A 114 -9.51 7.67 2.01
N GLY A 115 -9.70 7.96 3.30
CA GLY A 115 -10.44 9.10 3.81
C GLY A 115 -10.41 9.07 5.32
N ASP A 116 -11.20 9.92 5.98
CA ASP A 116 -11.25 9.97 7.45
C ASP A 116 -12.67 10.00 8.01
N THR A 117 -13.70 10.09 7.17
CA THR A 117 -15.10 10.06 7.61
C THR A 117 -15.83 8.77 7.24
N HIS A 118 -16.86 8.43 8.00
CA HIS A 118 -17.80 7.34 7.68
C HIS A 118 -18.57 7.58 6.38
N VAL A 119 -18.89 8.84 6.07
CA VAL A 119 -19.59 9.20 4.84
C VAL A 119 -18.72 8.85 3.64
N GLU A 120 -17.46 9.27 3.63
CA GLU A 120 -16.52 8.95 2.56
C GLU A 120 -16.26 7.43 2.48
N LEU A 121 -16.16 6.75 3.63
CA LEU A 121 -15.98 5.29 3.66
C LEU A 121 -17.15 4.55 3.00
N GLU A 122 -18.38 4.93 3.35
CA GLU A 122 -19.57 4.32 2.74
C GLU A 122 -19.64 4.64 1.24
N GLU A 123 -19.41 5.89 0.85
CA GLU A 123 -19.41 6.31 -0.56
C GLU A 123 -18.36 5.54 -1.37
N ALA A 124 -17.13 5.41 -0.84
CA ALA A 124 -16.05 4.67 -1.46
C ALA A 124 -16.38 3.19 -1.62
N LEU A 125 -16.95 2.53 -0.60
CA LEU A 125 -17.33 1.12 -0.68
C LEU A 125 -18.53 0.87 -1.59
N ARG A 126 -19.44 1.85 -1.74
CA ARG A 126 -20.57 1.78 -2.68
C ARG A 126 -20.19 2.08 -4.13
N ASP A 127 -19.00 2.62 -4.38
CA ASP A 127 -18.51 2.86 -5.74
C ASP A 127 -18.47 1.54 -6.54
N PRO A 128 -18.90 1.51 -7.83
CA PRO A 128 -18.84 0.31 -8.67
C PRO A 128 -17.43 -0.27 -8.87
N GLY A 129 -16.40 0.52 -8.58
CA GLY A 129 -15.00 0.13 -8.46
C GLY A 129 -14.74 -0.85 -7.32
N TYR A 130 -15.52 -0.82 -6.24
CA TYR A 130 -15.36 -1.65 -5.04
C TYR A 130 -16.54 -2.57 -4.75
N PHE A 131 -17.78 -2.11 -4.92
CA PHE A 131 -18.97 -2.89 -4.60
C PHE A 131 -19.01 -4.21 -5.39
N GLY A 132 -19.24 -5.32 -4.68
CA GLY A 132 -19.22 -6.67 -5.23
C GLY A 132 -17.83 -7.23 -5.52
N LYS A 133 -16.74 -6.54 -5.14
CA LYS A 133 -15.35 -6.99 -5.37
C LYS A 133 -14.65 -7.33 -4.06
N PRO A 134 -13.64 -8.22 -4.10
CA PRO A 134 -12.83 -8.51 -2.93
C PRO A 134 -11.93 -7.32 -2.57
N VAL A 135 -11.94 -6.93 -1.30
CA VAL A 135 -11.12 -5.86 -0.73
C VAL A 135 -10.52 -6.28 0.61
N ILE A 136 -9.52 -5.53 1.04
CA ILE A 136 -9.08 -5.46 2.43
C ILE A 136 -9.20 -4.00 2.90
N ALA A 137 -9.62 -3.77 4.14
CA ALA A 137 -9.85 -2.44 4.69
C ALA A 137 -9.51 -2.35 6.18
N GLY A 138 -9.24 -1.13 6.64
CA GLY A 138 -8.86 -0.87 8.02
C GLY A 138 -8.36 0.55 8.23
N LEU A 139 -7.75 0.78 9.39
CA LEU A 139 -7.10 2.05 9.70
C LEU A 139 -5.88 2.24 8.81
N LEU A 140 -5.61 3.48 8.43
CA LEU A 140 -4.37 3.83 7.75
C LEU A 140 -3.23 3.86 8.79
N PRO A 141 -2.11 3.16 8.58
CA PRO A 141 -0.98 3.22 9.52
C PRO A 141 -0.24 4.54 9.43
N SER A 142 0.45 4.93 10.51
CA SER A 142 1.37 6.07 10.57
C SER A 142 2.66 5.84 9.77
N TRP A 143 2.54 5.65 8.45
CA TRP A 143 3.65 5.30 7.56
C TRP A 143 4.70 6.42 7.40
N TRP A 144 4.38 7.64 7.84
CA TRP A 144 5.30 8.79 7.81
C TRP A 144 6.32 8.80 8.95
N GLU A 145 6.28 7.82 9.84
CA GLU A 145 7.27 7.65 10.90
C GLU A 145 8.65 7.27 10.33
N SER A 146 9.70 7.55 11.10
CA SER A 146 11.06 7.19 10.75
C SER A 146 11.25 5.67 10.73
N ASP A 147 12.16 5.19 9.87
CA ASP A 147 12.56 3.79 9.82
C ASP A 147 12.90 3.23 11.22
N CYS A 148 12.38 2.04 11.48
CA CYS A 148 12.49 1.30 12.74
C CYS A 148 12.37 -0.21 12.49
N ASP A 149 12.26 -1.01 13.55
CA ASP A 149 12.18 -2.48 13.42
C ASP A 149 10.95 -3.00 12.65
N THR A 150 9.93 -2.15 12.47
CA THR A 150 8.67 -2.49 11.80
C THR A 150 8.37 -1.61 10.58
N ILE A 151 9.20 -0.61 10.29
CA ILE A 151 9.02 0.32 9.17
C ILE A 151 10.37 0.49 8.49
N ILE A 152 10.48 0.17 7.20
CA ILE A 152 11.68 0.47 6.42
C ILE A 152 11.30 1.17 5.12
N SER A 153 12.13 2.11 4.69
CA SER A 153 11.92 2.85 3.46
C SER A 153 13.03 2.62 2.45
N ALA A 154 12.68 2.63 1.17
CA ALA A 154 13.63 2.55 0.07
C ALA A 154 13.17 3.37 -1.13
N PHE A 155 14.10 3.63 -2.05
CA PHE A 155 13.88 4.41 -3.26
C PHE A 155 14.21 3.58 -4.48
N VAL A 156 13.35 3.65 -5.50
CA VAL A 156 13.64 3.05 -6.80
C VAL A 156 14.79 3.85 -7.43
N PRO A 157 15.93 3.20 -7.78
CA PRO A 157 17.07 3.91 -8.32
C PRO A 157 16.78 4.48 -9.72
N ASN A 158 17.54 5.51 -10.08
CA ASN A 158 17.65 6.02 -11.44
C ASN A 158 18.33 5.00 -12.36
N GLU A 159 18.26 5.23 -13.68
CA GLU A 159 18.89 4.35 -14.68
C GLU A 159 20.41 4.20 -14.48
N ASP A 160 21.06 5.21 -13.90
CA ASP A 160 22.49 5.21 -13.57
C ASP A 160 22.82 4.57 -12.20
N GLY A 161 21.80 4.08 -11.48
CA GLY A 161 21.92 3.49 -10.14
C GLY A 161 21.93 4.50 -9.00
N SER A 162 21.86 5.81 -9.27
CA SER A 162 21.77 6.84 -8.23
C SER A 162 20.41 6.83 -7.54
N ILE A 163 20.39 7.29 -6.29
CA ILE A 163 19.17 7.51 -5.51
C ILE A 163 19.15 8.97 -5.05
N GLU A 164 18.06 9.66 -5.40
CA GLU A 164 17.84 11.05 -5.02
C GLU A 164 16.45 11.19 -4.39
N PRO A 165 16.30 11.96 -3.29
CA PRO A 165 14.98 12.25 -2.75
C PRO A 165 14.25 13.15 -3.75
N ALA A 166 13.09 12.70 -4.23
CA ALA A 166 12.26 13.53 -5.10
C ALA A 166 11.38 14.49 -4.30
N ALA A 167 10.85 15.51 -4.99
CA ALA A 167 9.68 16.23 -4.50
C ALA A 167 8.45 15.31 -4.64
N TYR A 168 7.80 15.02 -3.52
CA TYR A 168 6.59 14.20 -3.45
C TYR A 168 5.37 15.08 -3.28
#